data_AF-R7BDM1-F1
#
_entry.id   AF-R7BDM1-F1
#
_cell.length_a   1.000
_cell.length_b   1.000
_cell.length_c   1.000
_cell.angle_alpha   90.00
_cell.angle_beta   90.00
_cell.angle_gamma   90.00
#
_symmetry.space_group_name_H-M   'P 1'
#
loop_
_entity.id
_entity.type
_entity.pdbx_description
1 polymer ?
#
loop_
_entity_poly.entity_id
_entity_poly.type
_entity_poly.pdbx_seq_one_letter_code
_entity_poly.pdbx_strand_id
1 'polypeptide(L)'
;MDISKWFYRPHYTTPELDKKIEDVEKALGFKLFIWQKTYIEYGVFRQYGETTAKILRLLITPGKIVDFTERPRGDRERIFRKELLEVKAKLNAAGVQTNEVYTNKKDLYRAMNERTGGSR
;
A
#
# COMPACT_ATOMS: atom_id res chain seq x y z
N MET A 1 -19.47 12.55 6.38
CA MET A 1 -19.03 11.37 5.60
C MET A 1 -19.06 10.17 6.53
N ASP A 2 -19.93 9.19 6.27
CA ASP A 2 -20.14 8.04 7.15
C ASP A 2 -19.00 7.03 6.96
N ILE A 3 -18.12 6.94 7.97
CA ILE A 3 -16.93 6.09 7.97
C ILE A 3 -17.32 4.61 7.92
N SER A 4 -18.51 4.24 8.40
CA SER A 4 -19.00 2.85 8.36
C SER A 4 -19.16 2.32 6.93
N LYS A 5 -19.49 3.20 5.97
CA LYS A 5 -19.62 2.84 4.55
C LYS A 5 -18.30 2.41 3.90
N TRP A 6 -17.15 2.80 4.47
CA TRP A 6 -15.83 2.34 4.01
C TRP A 6 -15.52 0.92 4.47
N PHE A 7 -16.05 0.52 5.63
CA PHE A 7 -15.82 -0.79 6.23
C PHE A 7 -16.82 -1.85 5.75
N TYR A 8 -18.06 -1.44 5.45
CA TYR A 8 -19.19 -2.34 5.19
C TYR A 8 -19.87 -2.09 3.84
N ARG A 9 -19.14 -1.61 2.83
CA ARG A 9 -19.69 -1.44 1.48
C ARG A 9 -20.27 -2.77 0.96
N PRO A 10 -21.36 -2.74 0.16
CA PRO A 10 -21.80 -3.93 -0.56
C PRO A 10 -20.66 -4.41 -1.43
N HIS A 11 -20.18 -5.63 -1.15
CA HIS A 11 -19.24 -6.33 -1.98
C HIS A 11 -20.06 -7.35 -2.75
N TYR A 12 -20.21 -7.15 -4.05
CA TYR A 12 -21.04 -8.02 -4.88
C TYR A 12 -20.28 -9.32 -5.12
N THR A 13 -20.56 -10.34 -4.32
CA THR A 13 -20.12 -11.72 -4.58
C THR A 13 -21.21 -12.49 -5.34
N THR A 14 -21.04 -13.79 -5.57
CA THR A 14 -22.16 -14.60 -6.06
C THR A 14 -23.26 -14.67 -4.98
N PRO A 15 -24.55 -14.72 -5.35
CA PRO A 15 -25.65 -14.76 -4.38
C PRO A 15 -25.54 -15.90 -3.35
N GLU A 16 -24.89 -17.03 -3.71
CA GLU A 16 -24.67 -18.12 -2.76
C GLU A 16 -23.58 -17.82 -1.72
N LEU A 17 -22.54 -17.06 -2.07
CA LEU A 17 -21.46 -16.71 -1.16
C LEU A 17 -21.91 -15.60 -0.19
N ASP A 18 -22.69 -14.62 -0.66
CA ASP A 18 -23.26 -13.58 0.19
C ASP A 18 -24.12 -14.17 1.31
N LYS A 19 -25.00 -15.13 0.98
CA LYS A 19 -25.84 -15.82 1.98
C LYS A 19 -25.02 -16.58 3.02
N LYS A 20 -23.94 -17.24 2.61
CA LYS A 20 -23.03 -17.93 3.54
C LYS A 20 -22.28 -16.94 4.44
N ILE A 21 -21.87 -15.80 3.90
CA ILE A 21 -21.22 -14.73 4.67
C ILE A 21 -22.20 -14.17 5.71
N GLU A 22 -23.48 -13.97 5.36
CA GLU A 22 -24.51 -13.53 6.31
C GLU A 22 -24.73 -14.54 7.45
N ASP A 23 -24.79 -15.84 7.14
CA ASP A 23 -24.91 -16.90 8.14
C ASP A 23 -23.69 -16.91 9.09
N VAL A 24 -22.49 -16.68 8.55
CA VAL A 24 -21.24 -16.57 9.33
C VAL A 24 -21.24 -15.33 10.21
N GLU A 25 -21.60 -14.16 9.69
CA GLU A 25 -21.71 -12.92 10.47
C GLU A 25 -22.72 -13.06 11.62
N LYS A 26 -23.84 -13.73 11.36
CA LYS A 26 -24.87 -14.01 12.36
C LYS A 26 -24.38 -14.98 13.44
N ALA A 27 -23.65 -16.02 13.07
CA ALA A 27 -23.07 -16.98 14.01
C ALA A 27 -21.96 -16.35 14.87
N LEU A 28 -21.17 -15.46 14.29
CA LEU A 28 -20.07 -14.78 14.98
C LEU A 28 -20.53 -13.56 15.81
N GLY A 29 -21.72 -13.03 15.53
CA GLY A 29 -22.28 -11.86 16.23
C GLY A 29 -21.65 -10.52 15.80
N PHE A 30 -20.89 -10.49 14.71
CA PHE A 30 -20.32 -9.25 14.14
C PHE A 30 -20.22 -9.32 12.63
N LYS A 31 -20.21 -8.14 11.99
CA LYS A 31 -20.06 -8.03 10.53
C LYS A 31 -18.59 -8.12 10.13
N LEU A 32 -18.32 -8.91 9.08
CA LEU A 32 -17.00 -8.99 8.48
C LEU A 32 -16.71 -7.69 7.73
N PHE A 33 -15.46 -7.25 7.81
CA PHE A 33 -14.98 -6.13 7.01
C PHE A 33 -14.90 -6.50 5.55
N ILE A 34 -15.03 -5.50 4.66
CA ILE A 34 -15.02 -5.72 3.21
C ILE A 34 -13.80 -6.52 2.72
N TRP A 35 -12.62 -6.29 3.29
CA TRP A 35 -11.41 -7.03 2.92
C TRP A 35 -11.40 -8.50 3.36
N GLN A 36 -12.09 -8.83 4.46
CA GLN A 36 -12.26 -10.23 4.87
C GLN A 36 -13.16 -10.95 3.88
N LYS A 37 -14.24 -10.29 3.44
CA LYS A 37 -15.16 -10.82 2.41
C LYS A 37 -14.44 -11.05 1.08
N THR A 38 -13.68 -10.07 0.60
CA THR A 38 -12.91 -10.19 -0.64
C THR A 38 -11.84 -11.29 -0.57
N TYR A 39 -11.19 -11.51 0.59
CA TYR A 39 -10.24 -12.60 0.76
C TYR A 39 -10.91 -13.98 0.71
N ILE A 40 -12.08 -14.12 1.34
CA ILE A 40 -12.88 -15.36 1.32
C ILE A 40 -13.27 -15.74 -0.11
N GLU A 41 -13.64 -14.75 -0.94
CA GLU A 41 -14.07 -14.99 -2.32
C GLU A 41 -12.91 -15.34 -3.27
N TYR A 42 -11.86 -14.53 -3.31
CA TYR A 42 -10.82 -14.65 -4.34
C TYR A 42 -9.58 -15.41 -3.88
N GLY A 43 -9.46 -15.74 -2.59
CA GLY A 43 -8.26 -16.34 -1.99
C GLY A 43 -7.01 -15.44 -2.02
N VAL A 44 -7.12 -14.25 -2.63
CA VAL A 44 -6.12 -13.21 -2.69
C VAL A 44 -6.79 -11.86 -2.45
N PHE A 45 -6.25 -11.09 -1.51
CA PHE A 45 -6.71 -9.74 -1.25
C PHE A 45 -5.59 -8.75 -1.53
N ARG A 46 -5.75 -7.91 -2.56
CA ARG A 46 -4.64 -7.08 -3.07
C ARG A 46 -4.67 -5.63 -2.61
N GLN A 47 -5.78 -5.12 -2.07
CA GLN A 47 -5.97 -3.68 -1.93
C GLN A 47 -6.71 -3.33 -0.63
N TYR A 48 -5.97 -2.91 0.39
CA TYR A 48 -5.96 -1.47 0.75
C TYR A 48 -5.04 -1.16 1.94
N GLY A 49 -4.84 -2.11 2.85
CA GLY A 49 -4.08 -1.88 4.09
C GLY A 49 -2.58 -2.14 3.94
N GLU A 50 -2.20 -3.34 3.50
CA GLU A 50 -0.80 -3.75 3.58
C GLU A 50 0.09 -3.01 2.57
N THR A 51 -0.29 -2.93 1.30
CA THR A 51 0.50 -2.23 0.28
C THR A 51 0.61 -0.74 0.57
N THR A 52 -0.50 -0.07 0.88
CA THR A 52 -0.52 1.36 1.25
C THR A 52 0.24 1.61 2.56
N ALA A 53 0.06 0.79 3.60
CA ALA A 53 0.82 0.95 4.85
C ALA A 53 2.31 0.66 4.66
N LYS A 54 2.70 -0.29 3.80
CA LYS A 54 4.09 -0.52 3.41
C LYS A 54 4.66 0.69 2.66
N ILE A 55 3.92 1.21 1.69
CA ILE A 55 4.28 2.42 0.94
C ILE A 55 4.47 3.60 1.88
N LEU A 56 3.47 3.88 2.74
CA LEU A 56 3.55 4.95 3.73
C LEU A 56 4.72 4.72 4.68
N ARG A 57 4.89 3.52 5.22
CA ARG A 57 6.05 3.21 6.08
C ARG A 57 7.38 3.50 5.36
N LEU A 58 7.51 3.20 4.08
CA LEU A 58 8.72 3.54 3.31
C LEU A 58 8.86 5.04 3.05
N LEU A 59 7.76 5.77 2.88
CA LEU A 59 7.76 7.19 2.54
C LEU A 59 7.84 8.13 3.75
N ILE A 60 7.31 7.76 4.91
CA ILE A 60 7.20 8.65 6.07
C ILE A 60 8.05 8.23 7.27
N THR A 61 8.66 7.03 7.27
CA THR A 61 9.57 6.63 8.37
C THR A 61 10.93 7.27 8.16
N PRO A 62 11.41 8.16 9.06
CA PRO A 62 12.66 8.88 8.88
C PRO A 62 13.86 7.95 8.66
N GLY A 63 14.84 8.42 7.88
CA GLY A 63 16.13 7.73 7.70
C GLY A 63 16.13 6.57 6.71
N LYS A 64 15.00 6.25 6.07
CA LYS A 64 14.97 5.24 5.00
C LYS A 64 15.23 5.87 3.63
N ILE A 65 16.23 5.35 2.92
CA ILE A 65 16.36 5.53 1.47
C ILE A 65 15.61 4.39 0.78
N VAL A 66 14.78 4.74 -0.21
CA VAL A 66 14.14 3.74 -1.06
C VAL A 66 14.91 3.63 -2.37
N ASP A 67 15.63 2.53 -2.55
CA ASP A 67 16.39 2.22 -3.76
C ASP A 67 15.57 1.35 -4.72
N PHE A 68 15.15 1.94 -5.84
CA PHE A 68 14.47 1.27 -6.96
C PHE A 68 15.31 1.28 -8.24
N THR A 69 16.64 1.39 -8.10
CA THR A 69 17.57 1.47 -9.23
C THR A 69 17.79 0.13 -9.93
N GLU A 70 17.57 -0.98 -9.23
CA GLU A 70 17.59 -2.33 -9.82
C GLU A 70 16.29 -2.64 -10.57
N ARG A 71 16.34 -3.51 -11.58
CA ARG A 71 15.14 -3.96 -12.29
C ARG A 71 14.17 -4.66 -11.31
N PRO A 72 12.85 -4.43 -11.38
CA PRO A 72 11.90 -5.15 -10.55
C PRO A 72 11.98 -6.66 -10.81
N ARG A 73 11.92 -7.45 -9.73
CA ARG A 73 12.02 -8.92 -9.74
C ARG A 73 10.78 -9.62 -10.33
N GLY A 74 9.72 -8.86 -10.59
CA GLY A 74 8.51 -9.35 -11.25
C GLY A 74 7.37 -8.35 -11.25
N ASP A 75 6.22 -8.79 -11.76
CA ASP A 75 5.03 -7.95 -11.94
C ASP A 75 4.50 -7.34 -10.64
N ARG A 76 4.55 -8.11 -9.55
CA ARG A 76 4.12 -7.64 -8.22
C ARG A 76 4.96 -6.45 -7.75
N GLU A 77 6.28 -6.53 -7.91
CA GLU A 77 7.17 -5.45 -7.53
C GLU A 77 7.03 -4.24 -8.46
N ARG A 78 6.85 -4.48 -9.77
CA ARG A 78 6.58 -3.39 -10.72
C ARG A 78 5.33 -2.59 -10.34
N ILE A 79 4.23 -3.29 -10.02
CA ILE A 79 2.97 -2.66 -9.58
C ILE A 79 3.19 -1.89 -8.27
N PHE A 80 3.85 -2.51 -7.29
CA PHE A 80 4.18 -1.87 -6.01
C PHE A 80 4.98 -0.57 -6.17
N ARG A 81 6.03 -0.60 -7.00
CA ARG A 81 6.87 0.58 -7.28
C ARG A 81 6.08 1.70 -7.95
N LYS A 82 5.19 1.36 -8.89
CA LYS A 82 4.30 2.33 -9.56
C LYS A 82 3.36 2.99 -8.54
N GLU A 83 2.68 2.18 -7.71
CA GLU A 83 1.79 2.69 -6.66
C GLU A 83 2.54 3.57 -5.65
N LEU A 84 3.76 3.20 -5.26
CA LEU A 84 4.59 4.00 -4.35
C LEU A 84 4.89 5.38 -4.92
N LEU A 85 5.30 5.47 -6.19
CA LEU A 85 5.62 6.73 -6.85
C LEU A 85 4.37 7.62 -6.99
N GLU A 86 3.21 7.05 -7.33
CA GLU A 86 1.94 7.78 -7.40
C GLU A 86 1.52 8.33 -6.03
N VAL A 87 1.67 7.54 -4.95
CA VAL A 87 1.38 7.99 -3.58
C VAL A 87 2.36 9.09 -3.15
N LYS A 88 3.66 8.93 -3.45
CA LYS A 88 4.67 9.97 -3.17
C LYS A 88 4.33 11.28 -3.86
N ALA A 89 3.96 11.24 -5.14
CA ALA A 89 3.59 12.44 -5.89
C ALA A 89 2.38 13.16 -5.26
N LYS A 90 1.36 12.41 -4.84
CA LYS A 90 0.19 12.96 -4.15
C LYS A 90 0.54 13.60 -2.80
N LEU A 91 1.40 12.94 -2.01
CA LEU A 91 1.85 13.47 -0.73
C LEU A 91 2.67 14.76 -0.90
N ASN A 92 3.61 14.77 -1.84
CA ASN A 92 4.41 15.96 -2.15
C ASN A 92 3.54 17.12 -2.65
N ALA A 93 2.55 16.85 -3.52
CA ALA A 93 1.60 17.87 -4.00
C ALA A 93 0.75 18.46 -2.86
N ALA A 94 0.49 17.68 -1.81
CA ALA A 94 -0.18 18.12 -0.60
C ALA A 94 0.77 18.78 0.44
N GLY A 95 2.06 18.95 0.12
CA GLY A 95 3.06 19.52 1.02
C GLY A 95 3.54 18.57 2.13
N VAL A 96 3.19 17.28 2.07
CA VAL A 96 3.66 16.27 3.02
C VAL A 96 5.07 15.84 2.64
N GLN A 97 6.02 16.05 3.54
CA GLN A 97 7.41 15.63 3.32
C GLN A 97 7.50 14.09 3.28
N THR A 98 8.20 13.57 2.29
CA THR A 98 8.41 12.13 2.10
C THR A 98 9.89 11.82 1.86
N ASN A 99 10.31 10.62 2.24
CA ASN A 99 11.65 10.10 2.01
C ASN A 99 12.03 10.10 0.53
N GLU A 100 13.32 10.23 0.27
CA GLU A 100 13.88 10.16 -1.08
C GLU A 100 13.75 8.76 -1.67
N VAL A 101 13.30 8.72 -2.92
CA VAL A 101 13.12 7.49 -3.71
C VAL A 101 13.98 7.63 -4.97
N TYR A 102 14.94 6.73 -5.13
CA TYR A 102 15.85 6.78 -6.27
C TYR A 102 15.49 5.70 -7.28
N THR A 103 15.22 6.11 -8.51
CA THR A 103 14.99 5.22 -9.66
C THR A 103 16.22 5.10 -10.56
N ASN A 104 17.25 5.91 -10.32
CA ASN A 104 18.50 5.96 -11.07
C ASN A 104 19.71 5.87 -10.13
N LYS A 105 20.68 5.01 -10.48
CA LYS A 105 21.92 4.79 -9.71
C LYS A 105 22.74 6.08 -9.56
N LYS A 106 22.78 6.92 -10.60
CA LYS A 106 23.58 8.16 -10.57
C LYS A 106 23.10 9.11 -9.47
N ASP A 107 21.79 9.25 -9.34
CA ASP A 107 21.18 10.15 -8.35
C ASP A 107 21.30 9.59 -6.93
N LEU A 108 21.18 8.26 -6.79
CA LEU A 108 21.45 7.57 -5.53
C LEU A 108 22.89 7.79 -5.05
N TYR A 109 23.88 7.54 -5.92
CA TYR A 109 25.29 7.71 -5.56
C TYR A 109 25.65 9.15 -5.23
N ARG A 110 25.08 10.12 -5.96
CA ARG A 110 25.27 11.55 -5.63
C ARG A 110 24.78 11.84 -4.20
N ALA A 111 23.55 11.44 -3.88
CA ALA A 111 22.97 11.68 -2.57
C ALA A 111 23.71 10.96 -1.44
N MET A 112 24.21 9.73 -1.69
CA MET A 112 25.02 9.01 -0.71
C MET A 112 26.37 9.71 -0.48
N ASN A 113 27.03 10.18 -1.55
CA ASN A 113 28.29 10.90 -1.44
C ASN A 113 28.14 12.24 -0.71
N GLU A 114 27.05 12.98 -0.95
CA GLU A 114 26.74 14.22 -0.22
C GLU A 114 26.51 13.97 1.27
N ARG A 115 25.81 12.88 1.64
CA ARG A 115 25.60 12.48 3.03
C ARG A 115 26.88 12.03 3.75
N THR A 116 27.82 11.44 3.02
CA THR A 116 29.09 10.93 3.58
C THR A 116 30.18 12.00 3.57
N GLY A 117 30.11 12.94 2.62
CA GLY A 117 31.07 14.03 2.43
C GLY A 117 30.91 15.22 3.38
N GLY A 118 29.82 15.26 4.17
CA GLY A 118 29.60 16.27 5.22
C GLY A 118 30.23 15.94 6.59
N SER A 119 31.03 14.87 6.69
CA SER A 119 31.81 14.51 7.89
C SER A 119 33.32 14.64 7.64
N ARG A 120 33.75 15.85 7.24
CA ARG A 120 35.15 16.27 7.31
C ARG A 120 35.23 17.68 7.88
#